data_AF-A0AAN4TB13-F1
#
_entry.id   AF-A0AAN4TB13-F1
#
_cell.length_a   1.000
_cell.length_b   1.000
_cell.length_c   1.000
_cell.angle_alpha   90.00
_cell.angle_beta   90.00
_cell.angle_gamma   90.00
#
_symmetry.space_group_name_H-M   'P 1'
#
loop_
_entity.id
_entity.type
_entity.pdbx_description
1 polymer ?
#
loop_
_entity_poly.entity_id
_entity_poly.type
_entity_poly.pdbx_seq_one_letter_code
_entity_poly.pdbx_strand_id
1 'polypeptide(L)'
;MPRLSYALCALALGHAAIAAPQLSPRATGSLDTWLATETTVSLNGILANIGADGAYAKSAKPGIIVASPSTSNPDYYYTWTRDAALVTKVLVDLFRNGNLGLQKVITEYVNSQAYLQTVSNPSGGLSSGGLAEPKYNVDMTAFTGGWGRPQRDGPALRATALIDFGNWLIDNGYSSYAVNNIWPIVRNDLSYVSQYWSQSGFDLWEEVNSMSFFTVAVQHRALVEGSTFAKKVGASCSWCDSQAPQILCYMQSFWTGSYINANTGGGRSGKDANTVLASIHTFDPEAGCDDTTFQPCSPRALANHKVYTDSFRSVYAINSGIAQGVAVSAGRYPEDVYYNGNPWFLTTLAAAEQLYDAIYQWKKLGSITITSTSLAFFKDIYSSAVVGTYASSSSTFTALINAVKTYADGYVSIVEAHAMTNGSLSEQFDKSSGTSLSARDLTWSYAALLTANMRRNGVVPAPWGAASANSVPSSCSMGSATGTYSTATATSWPSTLTSGSPGSTTTTAGSSSTTTTTSSTTTTSACTIPTSVAVTFDEIATTTYGENVYIVGSISQLGNWDTSKAVSLSASKYTSTNNLWYVTINLPAGTTFQYKYIRKESDGSIVWESDPNRSYTVPSACGVSTATENDTWR
;
A
#
# COMPACT_ATOMS: atom_id res chain seq x y z
N MET A 1 35.20 61.24 55.16
CA MET A 1 34.55 60.32 56.11
C MET A 1 33.63 59.37 55.34
N PRO A 2 33.41 58.14 55.83
CA PRO A 2 33.61 56.91 55.05
C PRO A 2 32.33 56.09 54.74
N ARG A 3 32.51 55.09 53.86
CA ARG A 3 31.99 53.71 53.83
C ARG A 3 30.61 53.37 54.44
N LEU A 4 29.75 52.70 53.65
CA LEU A 4 29.22 51.33 53.83
C LEU A 4 28.11 51.12 52.78
N SER A 5 28.28 50.35 51.71
CA SER A 5 28.18 48.88 51.61
C SER A 5 26.82 48.31 52.04
N TYR A 6 25.93 48.08 51.06
CA TYR A 6 24.99 46.96 51.11
C TYR A 6 25.09 46.17 49.80
N ALA A 7 25.44 44.90 49.96
CA ALA A 7 25.58 43.91 48.93
C ALA A 7 24.19 43.50 48.40
N LEU A 8 24.03 43.50 47.07
CA LEU A 8 23.04 42.64 46.42
C LEU A 8 23.77 41.38 45.96
N CYS A 9 23.45 40.26 46.61
CA CYS A 9 23.79 38.93 46.12
C CYS A 9 23.09 38.69 44.79
N ALA A 10 23.88 38.60 43.71
CA ALA A 10 23.44 37.98 42.47
C ALA A 10 23.29 36.48 42.71
N LEU A 11 22.04 35.99 42.77
CA LEU A 11 21.73 34.59 42.62
C LEU A 11 21.99 34.20 41.16
N ALA A 12 23.19 33.68 40.92
CA ALA A 12 23.50 32.94 39.70
C ALA A 12 22.68 31.64 39.72
N LEU A 13 21.49 31.66 39.12
CA LEU A 13 20.80 30.45 38.69
C LEU A 13 21.59 29.88 37.51
N GLY A 14 22.51 28.97 37.85
CA GLY A 14 23.18 28.12 36.88
C GLY A 14 22.11 27.41 36.06
N HIS A 15 22.02 27.75 34.78
CA HIS A 15 21.33 26.92 33.81
C HIS A 15 22.15 25.65 33.67
N ALA A 16 21.84 24.63 34.46
CA ALA A 16 22.19 23.27 34.12
C ALA A 16 21.46 22.98 32.82
N ALA A 17 22.16 23.11 31.70
CA ALA A 17 21.78 22.47 30.46
C ALA A 17 21.66 20.98 30.79
N ILE A 18 20.43 20.51 30.94
CA ILE A 18 20.15 19.07 30.96
C ILE A 18 20.50 18.62 29.55
N ALA A 19 21.71 18.09 29.39
CA ALA A 19 22.08 17.34 28.21
C ALA A 19 20.96 16.32 27.99
N ALA A 20 20.30 16.39 26.84
CA ALA A 20 19.43 15.31 26.40
C ALA A 20 20.23 14.01 26.54
N PRO A 21 19.62 12.93 27.07
CA PRO A 21 20.34 11.67 27.20
C PRO A 21 20.90 11.31 25.83
N GLN A 22 22.23 11.25 25.72
CA GLN A 22 22.87 10.58 24.60
C GLN A 22 22.41 9.12 24.67
N LEU A 23 21.43 8.76 23.86
CA LEU A 23 21.16 7.36 23.57
C LEU A 23 22.37 6.85 22.81
N SER A 24 23.16 6.02 23.49
CA SER A 24 24.24 5.26 22.86
C SER A 24 23.64 4.39 21.75
N PRO A 25 24.20 4.41 20.52
CA PRO A 25 23.73 3.56 19.43
C PRO A 25 23.76 2.08 19.80
N ARG A 26 22.73 1.33 19.36
CA ARG A 26 22.55 -0.13 19.48
C ARG A 26 23.59 -0.95 18.68
N ALA A 27 24.76 -0.41 18.36
CA ALA A 27 25.80 -1.19 17.70
C ALA A 27 26.45 -2.18 18.68
N THR A 28 25.69 -3.18 19.14
CA THR A 28 26.16 -4.27 20.00
C THR A 28 26.79 -5.41 19.19
N GLY A 29 26.98 -5.21 17.87
CA GLY A 29 27.53 -6.19 16.93
C GLY A 29 27.75 -5.60 15.54
N SER A 30 28.04 -6.45 14.54
CA SER A 30 28.04 -6.04 13.13
C SER A 30 26.60 -5.93 12.60
N LEU A 31 26.43 -5.18 11.51
CA LEU A 31 25.15 -5.06 10.80
C LEU A 31 24.55 -6.45 10.44
N ASP A 32 25.40 -7.43 10.11
CA ASP A 32 24.98 -8.80 9.81
C ASP A 32 24.33 -9.49 11.03
N THR A 33 24.89 -9.30 12.23
CA THR A 33 24.34 -9.86 13.47
C THR A 33 22.99 -9.23 13.82
N TRP A 34 22.86 -7.91 13.64
CA TRP A 34 21.59 -7.23 13.86
C TRP A 34 20.53 -7.68 12.86
N LEU A 35 20.84 -7.71 11.55
CA LEU A 35 19.92 -8.16 10.50
C LEU A 35 19.46 -9.61 10.69
N ALA A 36 20.35 -10.51 11.15
CA ALA A 36 19.97 -11.90 11.45
C ALA A 36 18.88 -11.99 12.53
N THR A 37 18.85 -11.06 13.47
CA THR A 37 17.82 -10.98 14.51
C THR A 37 16.59 -10.20 14.02
N GLU A 38 16.81 -9.01 13.47
CA GLU A 38 15.75 -8.06 13.13
C GLU A 38 14.86 -8.55 11.99
N THR A 39 15.38 -9.38 11.07
CA THR A 39 14.55 -10.03 10.04
C THR A 39 13.54 -11.00 10.64
N THR A 40 13.91 -11.74 11.68
CA THR A 40 12.97 -12.62 12.41
C THR A 40 11.92 -11.78 13.15
N VAL A 41 12.35 -10.70 13.80
CA VAL A 41 11.44 -9.76 14.48
C VAL A 41 10.47 -9.14 13.49
N SER A 42 10.94 -8.71 12.32
CA SER A 42 10.12 -8.07 11.30
C SER A 42 9.10 -9.01 10.68
N LEU A 43 9.48 -10.25 10.37
CA LEU A 43 8.52 -11.25 9.89
C LEU A 43 7.45 -11.53 10.96
N ASN A 44 7.84 -11.67 12.22
CA ASN A 44 6.88 -11.85 13.32
C ASN A 44 5.99 -10.62 13.53
N GLY A 45 6.53 -9.40 13.37
CA GLY A 45 5.79 -8.15 13.42
C GLY A 45 4.73 -8.06 12.32
N ILE A 46 5.08 -8.47 11.10
CA ILE A 46 4.11 -8.62 9.99
C ILE A 46 3.02 -9.61 10.39
N LEU A 47 3.38 -10.84 10.78
CA LEU A 47 2.39 -11.87 11.12
C LEU A 47 1.51 -11.47 12.31
N ALA A 48 2.03 -10.71 13.27
CA ALA A 48 1.25 -10.18 14.39
C ALA A 48 0.16 -9.20 13.93
N ASN A 49 0.37 -8.49 12.81
CA ASN A 49 -0.57 -7.54 12.21
C ASN A 49 -1.52 -8.17 11.16
N ILE A 50 -1.55 -9.50 11.03
CA ILE A 50 -2.46 -10.19 10.09
C ILE A 50 -3.59 -10.88 10.86
N GLY A 51 -4.83 -10.57 10.49
CA GLY A 51 -6.01 -11.22 11.04
C GLY A 51 -6.15 -12.68 10.58
N ALA A 52 -6.77 -13.57 11.34
CA ALA A 52 -7.31 -13.36 12.69
C ALA A 52 -6.36 -13.86 13.80
N ASP A 53 -5.26 -14.53 13.44
CA ASP A 53 -4.35 -15.17 14.39
C ASP A 53 -3.26 -14.23 14.92
N GLY A 54 -3.01 -13.11 14.23
CA GLY A 54 -2.00 -12.14 14.59
C GLY A 54 -2.24 -11.56 15.98
N ALA A 55 -1.19 -11.50 16.79
CA ALA A 55 -1.26 -11.05 18.19
C ALA A 55 -1.87 -9.64 18.34
N TYR A 56 -1.70 -8.80 17.32
CA TYR A 56 -2.16 -7.43 17.26
C TYR A 56 -3.39 -7.21 16.37
N ALA A 57 -3.81 -8.22 15.61
CA ALA A 57 -4.90 -8.12 14.63
C ALA A 57 -6.05 -9.10 14.90
N LYS A 58 -6.26 -9.50 16.17
CA LYS A 58 -7.26 -10.53 16.54
C LYS A 58 -8.71 -10.18 16.18
N SER A 59 -9.04 -8.90 16.12
CA SER A 59 -10.37 -8.43 15.71
C SER A 59 -10.50 -8.28 14.18
N ALA A 60 -9.38 -8.33 13.44
CA ALA A 60 -9.39 -8.31 12.00
C ALA A 60 -9.81 -9.68 11.43
N LYS A 61 -10.49 -9.66 10.28
CA LYS A 61 -10.88 -10.90 9.59
C LYS A 61 -9.65 -11.65 9.03
N PRO A 62 -9.75 -12.97 8.82
CA PRO A 62 -8.69 -13.75 8.17
C PRO A 62 -8.20 -13.12 6.87
N GLY A 63 -6.88 -12.97 6.72
CA GLY A 63 -6.25 -12.40 5.52
C GLY A 63 -6.21 -10.87 5.47
N ILE A 64 -6.82 -10.19 6.46
CA ILE A 64 -6.74 -8.74 6.57
C ILE A 64 -5.42 -8.35 7.23
N ILE A 65 -4.63 -7.57 6.50
CA ILE A 65 -3.35 -7.02 6.96
C ILE A 65 -3.61 -5.61 7.46
N VAL A 66 -3.46 -5.36 8.76
CA VAL A 66 -3.60 -4.01 9.30
C VAL A 66 -2.33 -3.21 9.05
N ALA A 67 -2.44 -1.90 8.80
CA ALA A 67 -1.26 -1.05 8.61
C ALA A 67 -0.42 -0.96 9.90
N SER A 68 -1.09 -0.79 11.04
CA SER A 68 -0.48 -0.77 12.37
C SER A 68 -1.50 -1.15 13.46
N PRO A 69 -1.06 -1.69 14.61
CA PRO A 69 -1.91 -1.84 15.80
C PRO A 69 -2.36 -0.53 16.45
N SER A 70 -1.83 0.61 16.00
CA SER A 70 -2.16 1.92 16.59
C SER A 70 -3.62 2.26 16.33
N THR A 71 -4.40 2.46 17.40
CA THR A 71 -5.82 2.84 17.34
C THR A 71 -6.07 4.31 17.70
N SER A 72 -5.01 5.09 17.95
CA SER A 72 -5.12 6.51 18.28
C SER A 72 -3.78 7.23 18.10
N ASN A 73 -3.82 8.47 17.59
CA ASN A 73 -2.68 9.38 17.45
C ASN A 73 -1.39 8.75 16.88
N PRO A 74 -1.44 8.11 15.69
CA PRO A 74 -2.59 8.09 14.76
C PRO A 74 -3.40 6.79 14.86
N ASP A 75 -4.64 6.81 14.36
CA ASP A 75 -5.48 5.62 14.22
C ASP A 75 -5.27 4.97 12.85
N TYR A 76 -4.50 3.89 12.85
CA TYR A 76 -4.07 3.13 11.67
C TYR A 76 -4.60 1.69 11.71
N TYR A 77 -5.58 1.40 12.56
CA TYR A 77 -6.16 0.08 12.70
C TYR A 77 -7.21 -0.18 11.59
N TYR A 78 -6.75 -0.11 10.35
CA TYR A 78 -7.46 -0.37 9.11
C TYR A 78 -6.57 -1.17 8.16
N THR A 79 -7.15 -1.68 7.08
CA THR A 79 -6.39 -2.31 6.00
C THR A 79 -6.35 -1.39 4.80
N TRP A 80 -5.15 -1.02 4.37
CA TRP A 80 -4.93 -0.30 3.12
C TRP A 80 -4.63 -1.30 2.01
N THR A 81 -5.24 -1.09 0.84
CA THR A 81 -5.00 -1.94 -0.33
C THR A 81 -3.52 -1.93 -0.71
N ARG A 82 -2.85 -0.77 -0.63
CA ARG A 82 -1.41 -0.61 -0.89
C ARG A 82 -0.57 -1.45 0.07
N ASP A 83 -0.67 -1.17 1.36
CA ASP A 83 0.14 -1.81 2.40
C ASP A 83 -0.06 -3.32 2.39
N ALA A 84 -1.30 -3.78 2.32
CA ALA A 84 -1.60 -5.20 2.27
C ALA A 84 -1.01 -5.87 1.03
N ALA A 85 -1.10 -5.24 -0.15
CA ALA A 85 -0.50 -5.78 -1.37
C ALA A 85 1.03 -5.80 -1.34
N LEU A 86 1.67 -4.73 -0.86
CA LEU A 86 3.12 -4.65 -0.72
C LEU A 86 3.65 -5.70 0.26
N VAL A 87 3.01 -5.83 1.43
CA VAL A 87 3.35 -6.84 2.44
C VAL A 87 3.15 -8.24 1.88
N THR A 88 2.01 -8.52 1.23
CA THR A 88 1.79 -9.84 0.60
C THR A 88 2.83 -10.13 -0.46
N LYS A 89 3.29 -9.15 -1.25
CA LYS A 89 4.37 -9.38 -2.24
C LYS A 89 5.64 -9.91 -1.57
N VAL A 90 6.03 -9.37 -0.41
CA VAL A 90 7.18 -9.86 0.37
C VAL A 90 6.92 -11.26 0.93
N LEU A 91 5.73 -11.52 1.47
CA LEU A 91 5.37 -12.85 1.97
C LEU A 91 5.39 -13.90 0.87
N VAL A 92 4.94 -13.56 -0.34
CA VAL A 92 5.04 -14.43 -1.52
C VAL A 92 6.50 -14.66 -1.88
N ASP A 93 7.35 -13.64 -1.91
CA ASP A 93 8.78 -13.83 -2.17
C ASP A 93 9.44 -14.77 -1.13
N LEU A 94 9.11 -14.65 0.16
CA LEU A 94 9.59 -15.55 1.21
C LEU A 94 9.04 -16.98 1.05
N PHE A 95 7.77 -17.11 0.70
CA PHE A 95 7.12 -18.40 0.44
C PHE A 95 7.78 -19.14 -0.73
N ARG A 96 8.04 -18.43 -1.84
CA ARG A 96 8.76 -18.95 -3.01
C ARG A 96 10.18 -19.42 -2.66
N ASN A 97 10.82 -18.74 -1.70
CA ASN A 97 12.14 -19.09 -1.20
C ASN A 97 12.11 -20.15 -0.06
N GLY A 98 11.00 -20.88 0.08
CA GLY A 98 10.93 -22.08 0.92
C GLY A 98 10.17 -21.92 2.23
N ASN A 99 9.70 -20.72 2.59
CA ASN A 99 8.89 -20.54 3.80
C ASN A 99 7.42 -20.93 3.54
N LEU A 100 7.18 -22.24 3.36
CA LEU A 100 5.85 -22.77 3.03
C LEU A 100 4.82 -22.59 4.17
N GLY A 101 5.26 -22.29 5.40
CA GLY A 101 4.39 -21.95 6.52
C GLY A 101 3.54 -20.70 6.29
N LEU A 102 3.91 -19.86 5.33
CA LEU A 102 3.16 -18.66 4.93
C LEU A 102 1.93 -18.96 4.06
N GLN A 103 1.72 -20.22 3.64
CA GLN A 103 0.58 -20.60 2.79
C GLN A 103 -0.74 -20.05 3.33
N LYS A 104 -1.03 -20.26 4.62
CA LYS A 104 -2.32 -19.89 5.23
C LYS A 104 -2.59 -18.40 5.08
N VAL A 105 -1.65 -17.55 5.49
CA VAL A 105 -1.84 -16.09 5.44
C VAL A 105 -1.94 -15.57 4.01
N ILE A 106 -1.20 -16.17 3.06
CA ILE A 106 -1.27 -15.80 1.65
C ILE A 106 -2.64 -16.17 1.05
N THR A 107 -3.13 -17.39 1.28
CA THR A 107 -4.42 -17.84 0.71
C THR A 107 -5.60 -17.15 1.38
N GLU A 108 -5.53 -16.86 2.67
CA GLU A 108 -6.52 -16.02 3.37
C GLU A 108 -6.51 -14.59 2.83
N TYR A 109 -5.34 -14.01 2.54
CA TYR A 109 -5.27 -12.71 1.86
C TYR A 109 -5.99 -12.77 0.51
N VAL A 110 -5.71 -13.76 -0.34
CA VAL A 110 -6.41 -13.91 -1.63
C VAL A 110 -7.94 -13.95 -1.44
N ASN A 111 -8.41 -14.74 -0.49
CA ASN A 111 -9.84 -14.85 -0.17
C ASN A 111 -10.43 -13.51 0.31
N SER A 112 -9.70 -12.78 1.16
CA SER A 112 -10.12 -11.47 1.66
C SER A 112 -10.27 -10.45 0.51
N GLN A 113 -9.35 -10.47 -0.46
CA GLN A 113 -9.38 -9.57 -1.60
C GLN A 113 -10.51 -9.91 -2.57
N ALA A 114 -10.80 -11.20 -2.77
CA ALA A 114 -11.97 -11.63 -3.55
C ALA A 114 -13.27 -11.04 -3.00
N TYR A 115 -13.41 -11.00 -1.67
CA TYR A 115 -14.54 -10.35 -1.00
C TYR A 115 -14.48 -8.82 -1.11
N LEU A 116 -13.35 -8.19 -0.77
CA LEU A 116 -13.23 -6.72 -0.74
C LEU A 116 -13.53 -6.08 -2.10
N GLN A 117 -13.20 -6.74 -3.21
CA GLN A 117 -13.59 -6.26 -4.55
C GLN A 117 -15.12 -6.12 -4.73
N THR A 118 -15.94 -6.82 -3.93
CA THR A 118 -17.40 -6.74 -3.97
C THR A 118 -17.97 -5.61 -3.11
N VAL A 119 -17.17 -5.06 -2.20
CA VAL A 119 -17.62 -4.08 -1.21
C VAL A 119 -17.80 -2.73 -1.90
N SER A 120 -19.06 -2.29 -2.01
CA SER A 120 -19.37 -0.93 -2.45
C SER A 120 -18.90 0.06 -1.39
N ASN A 121 -18.22 1.11 -1.83
CA ASN A 121 -17.54 2.06 -0.97
C ASN A 121 -17.65 3.50 -1.56
N PRO A 122 -17.13 4.53 -0.88
CA PRO A 122 -17.25 5.91 -1.36
C PRO A 122 -16.58 6.18 -2.73
N SER A 123 -15.57 5.40 -3.15
CA SER A 123 -14.99 5.48 -4.49
C SER A 123 -15.83 4.79 -5.58
N GLY A 124 -16.80 3.95 -5.22
CA GLY A 124 -17.72 3.28 -6.13
C GLY A 124 -17.93 1.80 -5.81
N GLY A 125 -18.44 1.05 -6.79
CA GLY A 125 -18.56 -0.41 -6.77
C GLY A 125 -17.50 -1.08 -7.64
N LEU A 126 -17.60 -2.41 -7.78
CA LEU A 126 -16.63 -3.25 -8.49
C LEU A 126 -16.21 -2.70 -9.87
N SER A 127 -17.16 -2.24 -10.69
CA SER A 127 -16.91 -1.72 -12.05
C SER A 127 -16.95 -0.19 -12.16
N SER A 128 -17.30 0.53 -11.09
CA SER A 128 -17.55 1.98 -11.10
C SER A 128 -16.57 2.80 -10.25
N GLY A 129 -15.45 2.20 -9.83
CA GLY A 129 -14.34 2.91 -9.17
C GLY A 129 -13.92 2.35 -7.81
N GLY A 130 -14.72 1.47 -7.21
CA GLY A 130 -14.53 0.99 -5.84
C GLY A 130 -13.23 0.23 -5.61
N LEU A 131 -12.61 -0.32 -6.65
CA LEU A 131 -11.33 -1.05 -6.55
C LEU A 131 -10.16 -0.18 -6.08
N ALA A 132 -10.24 1.14 -6.27
CA ALA A 132 -9.23 2.10 -5.84
C ALA A 132 -9.60 2.85 -4.55
N GLU A 133 -10.56 2.33 -3.78
CA GLU A 133 -10.72 2.78 -2.41
C GLU A 133 -9.43 2.44 -1.63
N PRO A 134 -8.80 3.44 -0.99
CA PRO A 134 -7.50 3.23 -0.36
C PRO A 134 -7.54 2.22 0.77
N LYS A 135 -8.59 2.30 1.61
CA LYS A 135 -8.67 1.56 2.86
C LYS A 135 -10.07 1.07 3.22
N TYR A 136 -10.10 0.01 4.03
CA TYR A 136 -11.30 -0.63 4.55
C TYR A 136 -11.16 -0.85 6.06
N ASN A 137 -12.29 -1.04 6.74
CA ASN A 137 -12.28 -1.47 8.13
C ASN A 137 -11.73 -2.90 8.23
N VAL A 138 -11.17 -3.25 9.39
CA VAL A 138 -10.56 -4.57 9.62
C VAL A 138 -11.56 -5.73 9.60
N ASP A 139 -12.86 -5.41 9.72
CA ASP A 139 -13.96 -6.36 9.58
C ASP A 139 -14.44 -6.53 8.12
N MET A 140 -13.71 -5.94 7.16
CA MET A 140 -13.96 -5.94 5.72
C MET A 140 -15.12 -5.05 5.26
N THR A 141 -15.67 -4.20 6.15
CA THR A 141 -16.66 -3.20 5.76
C THR A 141 -16.00 -1.95 5.15
N ALA A 142 -16.78 -1.19 4.36
CA ALA A 142 -16.30 0.04 3.76
C ALA A 142 -15.96 1.10 4.83
N PHE A 143 -14.83 1.78 4.67
CA PHE A 143 -14.54 3.00 5.42
C PHE A 143 -15.33 4.17 4.80
N THR A 144 -16.23 4.78 5.57
CA THR A 144 -17.17 5.80 5.06
C THR A 144 -16.75 7.24 5.36
N GLY A 145 -15.67 7.46 6.11
CA GLY A 145 -15.18 8.79 6.46
C GLY A 145 -14.54 9.55 5.27
N GLY A 146 -14.34 10.86 5.44
CA GLY A 146 -13.56 11.68 4.52
C GLY A 146 -12.11 11.18 4.40
N TRP A 147 -11.58 11.11 3.18
CA TRP A 147 -10.24 10.58 2.90
C TRP A 147 -9.73 10.99 1.51
N GLY A 148 -8.41 10.97 1.31
CA GLY A 148 -7.78 11.18 0.00
C GLY A 148 -8.02 10.00 -0.94
N ARG A 149 -9.16 9.98 -1.61
CA ARG A 149 -9.60 8.92 -2.54
C ARG A 149 -9.97 9.48 -3.93
N PRO A 150 -9.88 8.68 -5.01
CA PRO A 150 -9.32 7.32 -5.07
C PRO A 150 -7.79 7.32 -5.03
N GLN A 151 -7.17 6.19 -4.66
CA GLN A 151 -5.73 5.94 -4.83
C GLN A 151 -5.55 4.80 -5.83
N ARG A 152 -5.01 5.13 -7.00
CA ARG A 152 -5.10 4.26 -8.19
C ARG A 152 -3.97 3.24 -8.31
N ASP A 153 -3.04 3.21 -7.36
CA ASP A 153 -1.94 2.25 -7.27
C ASP A 153 -2.38 0.92 -6.64
N GLY A 154 -3.36 0.94 -5.72
CA GLY A 154 -3.83 -0.26 -5.00
C GLY A 154 -4.14 -1.46 -5.91
N PRO A 155 -5.00 -1.32 -6.95
CA PRO A 155 -5.27 -2.39 -7.91
C PRO A 155 -4.00 -2.93 -8.59
N ALA A 156 -3.09 -2.06 -9.00
CA ALA A 156 -1.85 -2.47 -9.66
C ALA A 156 -0.96 -3.31 -8.72
N LEU A 157 -0.76 -2.84 -7.50
CA LEU A 157 0.04 -3.54 -6.48
C LEU A 157 -0.57 -4.89 -6.11
N ARG A 158 -1.89 -4.94 -5.92
CA ARG A 158 -2.61 -6.19 -5.62
C ARG A 158 -2.49 -7.17 -6.78
N ALA A 159 -2.65 -6.72 -8.03
CA ALA A 159 -2.45 -7.54 -9.21
C ALA A 159 -1.02 -8.11 -9.24
N THR A 160 0.01 -7.28 -9.05
CA THR A 160 1.42 -7.73 -9.02
C THR A 160 1.66 -8.80 -7.95
N ALA A 161 1.19 -8.61 -6.72
CA ALA A 161 1.36 -9.60 -5.65
C ALA A 161 0.67 -10.94 -5.96
N LEU A 162 -0.55 -10.88 -6.50
CA LEU A 162 -1.33 -12.07 -6.83
C LEU A 162 -0.82 -12.78 -8.09
N ILE A 163 -0.32 -12.06 -9.08
CA ILE A 163 0.33 -12.63 -10.28
C ILE A 163 1.57 -13.43 -9.89
N ASP A 164 2.39 -12.93 -8.96
CA ASP A 164 3.58 -13.65 -8.50
C ASP A 164 3.21 -14.99 -7.83
N PHE A 165 2.24 -14.97 -6.91
CA PHE A 165 1.75 -16.21 -6.30
C PHE A 165 1.08 -17.14 -7.33
N GLY A 166 0.31 -16.57 -8.27
CA GLY A 166 -0.29 -17.30 -9.39
C GLY A 166 0.75 -18.00 -10.27
N ASN A 167 1.87 -17.32 -10.58
CA ASN A 167 2.99 -17.92 -11.30
C ASN A 167 3.60 -19.08 -10.50
N TRP A 168 3.82 -18.90 -9.20
CA TRP A 168 4.30 -20.00 -8.35
C TRP A 168 3.36 -21.21 -8.38
N LEU A 169 2.04 -20.99 -8.30
CA LEU A 169 1.05 -22.06 -8.40
C LEU A 169 1.16 -22.81 -9.72
N ILE A 170 1.29 -22.10 -10.84
CA ILE A 170 1.45 -22.70 -12.17
C ILE A 170 2.74 -23.52 -12.24
N ASP A 171 3.86 -22.95 -11.80
CA ASP A 171 5.18 -23.59 -11.84
C ASP A 171 5.24 -24.86 -10.96
N ASN A 172 4.33 -25.01 -10.00
CA ASN A 172 4.28 -26.13 -9.06
C ASN A 172 3.05 -27.05 -9.25
N GLY A 173 2.38 -27.00 -10.42
CA GLY A 173 1.31 -27.95 -10.77
C GLY A 173 -0.08 -27.61 -10.22
N TYR A 174 -0.26 -26.42 -9.64
CA TYR A 174 -1.52 -25.91 -9.09
C TYR A 174 -2.24 -24.93 -10.04
N SER A 175 -2.08 -25.09 -11.36
CA SER A 175 -2.61 -24.16 -12.37
C SER A 175 -4.12 -23.93 -12.27
N SER A 176 -4.90 -24.91 -11.81
CA SER A 176 -6.34 -24.74 -11.58
C SER A 176 -6.65 -23.67 -10.53
N TYR A 177 -5.83 -23.51 -9.49
CA TYR A 177 -6.00 -22.46 -8.48
C TYR A 177 -5.54 -21.10 -9.01
N ALA A 178 -4.53 -21.06 -9.88
CA ALA A 178 -4.16 -19.83 -10.57
C ALA A 178 -5.30 -19.34 -11.50
N VAL A 179 -5.97 -20.25 -12.19
CA VAL A 179 -7.12 -19.94 -13.06
C VAL A 179 -8.36 -19.54 -12.24
N ASN A 180 -8.70 -20.29 -11.19
CA ASN A 180 -10.00 -20.15 -10.52
C ASN A 180 -9.97 -19.15 -9.36
N ASN A 181 -8.88 -19.09 -8.59
CA ASN A 181 -8.80 -18.27 -7.38
C ASN A 181 -8.07 -16.94 -7.63
N ILE A 182 -7.02 -16.96 -8.47
CA ILE A 182 -6.17 -15.78 -8.67
C ILE A 182 -6.66 -14.91 -9.83
N TRP A 183 -6.81 -15.50 -11.02
CA TRP A 183 -7.10 -14.75 -12.24
C TRP A 183 -8.35 -13.86 -12.16
N PRO A 184 -9.50 -14.26 -11.57
CA PRO A 184 -10.67 -13.40 -11.52
C PRO A 184 -10.43 -12.09 -10.76
N ILE A 185 -9.65 -12.13 -9.68
CA ILE A 185 -9.28 -10.96 -8.87
C ILE A 185 -8.33 -10.07 -9.69
N VAL A 186 -7.26 -10.67 -10.23
CA VAL A 186 -6.25 -9.99 -11.04
C VAL A 186 -6.87 -9.31 -12.25
N ARG A 187 -7.77 -10.00 -12.97
CA ARG A 187 -8.46 -9.45 -14.14
C ARG A 187 -9.23 -8.18 -13.80
N ASN A 188 -9.95 -8.15 -12.68
CA ASN A 188 -10.70 -6.95 -12.26
C ASN A 188 -9.76 -5.77 -11.98
N ASP A 189 -8.64 -6.02 -11.31
CA ASP A 189 -7.64 -4.99 -11.00
C ASP A 189 -6.96 -4.46 -12.28
N LEU A 190 -6.59 -5.34 -13.23
CA LEU A 190 -6.01 -4.96 -14.52
C LEU A 190 -7.00 -4.19 -15.41
N SER A 191 -8.28 -4.57 -15.37
CA SER A 191 -9.37 -3.83 -16.02
C SER A 191 -9.47 -2.42 -15.46
N TYR A 192 -9.39 -2.26 -14.13
CA TYR A 192 -9.37 -0.96 -13.49
C TYR A 192 -8.18 -0.13 -13.96
N VAL A 193 -6.97 -0.68 -13.89
CA VAL A 193 -5.76 0.04 -14.32
C VAL A 193 -5.90 0.50 -15.77
N SER A 194 -6.28 -0.37 -16.69
CA SER A 194 -6.40 0.01 -18.11
C SER A 194 -7.50 1.04 -18.38
N GLN A 195 -8.55 1.07 -17.55
CA GLN A 195 -9.66 2.01 -17.72
C GLN A 195 -9.38 3.38 -17.09
N TYR A 196 -8.63 3.43 -16.00
CA TYR A 196 -8.53 4.63 -15.15
C TYR A 196 -7.10 5.19 -14.98
N TRP A 197 -6.05 4.58 -15.55
CA TRP A 197 -4.66 5.04 -15.37
C TRP A 197 -4.44 6.50 -15.78
N SER A 198 -5.17 6.98 -16.79
CA SER A 198 -5.02 8.34 -17.33
C SER A 198 -5.74 9.42 -16.52
N GLN A 199 -6.40 9.06 -15.42
CA GLN A 199 -7.08 9.97 -14.52
C GLN A 199 -6.26 10.24 -13.25
N SER A 200 -6.29 11.48 -12.76
CA SER A 200 -5.65 11.81 -11.49
C SER A 200 -6.26 11.01 -10.32
N GLY A 201 -5.46 10.83 -9.28
CA GLY A 201 -5.86 10.29 -7.99
C GLY A 201 -4.91 10.77 -6.92
N PHE A 202 -5.15 10.40 -5.67
CA PHE A 202 -4.22 10.70 -4.60
C PHE A 202 -2.96 9.83 -4.73
N ASP A 203 -1.81 10.41 -4.39
CA ASP A 203 -0.52 9.74 -4.36
C ASP A 203 -0.42 8.74 -3.19
N LEU A 204 0.71 8.04 -3.11
CA LEU A 204 0.93 7.01 -2.08
C LEU A 204 0.96 7.56 -0.64
N TRP A 205 1.12 8.88 -0.49
CA TRP A 205 1.07 9.59 0.78
C TRP A 205 -0.32 10.11 1.13
N GLU A 206 -1.31 9.87 0.27
CA GLU A 206 -2.72 10.19 0.48
C GLU A 206 -3.01 11.70 0.51
N GLU A 207 -2.13 12.51 -0.11
CA GLU A 207 -2.12 13.97 0.05
C GLU A 207 -2.35 14.73 -1.27
N VAL A 208 -1.65 14.34 -2.33
CA VAL A 208 -1.61 15.09 -3.59
C VAL A 208 -2.50 14.41 -4.62
N ASN A 209 -3.63 15.04 -4.96
CA ASN A 209 -4.46 14.60 -6.08
C ASN A 209 -3.85 15.07 -7.41
N SER A 210 -3.07 14.21 -8.06
CA SER A 210 -2.44 14.45 -9.36
C SER A 210 -2.06 13.14 -10.04
N MET A 211 -1.25 13.18 -11.10
CA MET A 211 -0.53 11.99 -11.56
C MET A 211 0.74 11.81 -10.72
N SER A 212 0.84 10.67 -10.04
CA SER A 212 1.97 10.26 -9.18
C SER A 212 2.88 9.28 -9.92
N PHE A 213 4.20 9.47 -9.85
CA PHE A 213 5.18 8.63 -10.53
C PHE A 213 5.12 7.17 -10.04
N PHE A 214 5.09 6.95 -8.72
CA PHE A 214 4.90 5.63 -8.12
C PHE A 214 3.69 4.91 -8.69
N THR A 215 2.53 5.58 -8.72
CA THR A 215 1.28 5.01 -9.22
C THR A 215 1.40 4.63 -10.69
N VAL A 216 1.93 5.53 -11.54
CA VAL A 216 2.11 5.27 -12.97
C VAL A 216 3.08 4.12 -13.22
N ALA A 217 4.20 4.05 -12.50
CA ALA A 217 5.21 3.02 -12.66
C ALA A 217 4.67 1.63 -12.31
N VAL A 218 3.99 1.49 -11.16
CA VAL A 218 3.43 0.18 -10.75
C VAL A 218 2.25 -0.23 -11.62
N GLN A 219 1.46 0.71 -12.15
CA GLN A 219 0.41 0.44 -13.13
C GLN A 219 0.99 -0.11 -14.45
N HIS A 220 2.08 0.49 -14.95
CA HIS A 220 2.78 -0.03 -16.13
C HIS A 220 3.21 -1.48 -15.91
N ARG A 221 3.94 -1.74 -14.82
CA ARG A 221 4.39 -3.08 -14.43
C ARG A 221 3.22 -4.07 -14.38
N ALA A 222 2.13 -3.71 -13.69
CA ALA A 222 0.97 -4.59 -13.53
C ALA A 222 0.35 -4.99 -14.87
N LEU A 223 0.23 -4.09 -15.84
CA LEU A 223 -0.31 -4.43 -17.16
C LEU A 223 0.62 -5.37 -17.95
N VAL A 224 1.94 -5.17 -17.86
CA VAL A 224 2.93 -6.02 -18.56
C VAL A 224 2.92 -7.44 -17.98
N GLU A 225 3.04 -7.57 -16.66
CA GLU A 225 2.96 -8.86 -15.97
C GLU A 225 1.59 -9.51 -16.18
N GLY A 226 0.53 -8.71 -16.14
CA GLY A 226 -0.85 -9.13 -16.33
C GLY A 226 -1.12 -9.75 -17.69
N SER A 227 -0.60 -9.16 -18.77
CA SER A 227 -0.69 -9.72 -20.12
C SER A 227 0.00 -11.09 -20.21
N THR A 228 1.19 -11.21 -19.61
CA THR A 228 1.94 -12.47 -19.59
C THR A 228 1.22 -13.53 -18.77
N PHE A 229 0.72 -13.18 -17.58
CA PHE A 229 -0.02 -14.09 -16.72
C PHE A 229 -1.34 -14.54 -17.34
N ALA A 230 -2.08 -13.63 -17.99
CA ALA A 230 -3.32 -13.94 -18.71
C ALA A 230 -3.12 -15.09 -19.70
N LYS A 231 -2.03 -15.05 -20.49
CA LYS A 231 -1.69 -16.11 -21.45
C LYS A 231 -1.43 -17.45 -20.75
N LYS A 232 -0.73 -17.45 -19.61
CA LYS A 232 -0.44 -18.67 -18.84
C LYS A 232 -1.69 -19.33 -18.25
N VAL A 233 -2.72 -18.55 -17.92
CA VAL A 233 -4.01 -19.05 -17.41
C VAL A 233 -5.04 -19.30 -18.51
N GLY A 234 -4.65 -19.25 -19.78
CA GLY A 234 -5.55 -19.48 -20.93
C GLY A 234 -6.54 -18.35 -21.21
N ALA A 235 -6.24 -17.14 -20.73
CA ALA A 235 -7.01 -15.92 -20.94
C ALA A 235 -6.26 -14.93 -21.83
N SER A 236 -6.88 -13.76 -22.07
CA SER A 236 -6.26 -12.63 -22.75
C SER A 236 -6.44 -11.34 -21.96
N CYS A 237 -5.54 -10.39 -22.17
CA CYS A 237 -5.66 -9.03 -21.64
C CYS A 237 -5.30 -8.01 -22.73
N SER A 238 -6.11 -7.94 -23.79
CA SER A 238 -5.87 -7.00 -24.89
C SER A 238 -5.92 -5.53 -24.44
N TRP A 239 -6.70 -5.23 -23.40
CA TRP A 239 -6.70 -3.90 -22.77
C TRP A 239 -5.37 -3.60 -22.08
N CYS A 240 -4.74 -4.58 -21.41
CA CYS A 240 -3.37 -4.43 -20.88
C CYS A 240 -2.38 -4.09 -22.00
N ASP A 241 -2.40 -4.89 -23.08
CA ASP A 241 -1.47 -4.74 -24.21
C ASP A 241 -1.60 -3.36 -24.89
N SER A 242 -2.82 -2.84 -24.98
CA SER A 242 -3.08 -1.53 -25.58
C SER A 242 -2.61 -0.35 -24.73
N GLN A 243 -2.65 -0.47 -23.40
CA GLN A 243 -2.39 0.65 -22.49
C GLN A 243 -0.96 0.65 -21.94
N ALA A 244 -0.31 -0.50 -21.72
CA ALA A 244 1.03 -0.54 -21.13
C ALA A 244 2.05 0.38 -21.86
N PRO A 245 2.15 0.38 -23.22
CA PRO A 245 3.06 1.29 -23.91
C PRO A 245 2.71 2.77 -23.72
N GLN A 246 1.43 3.11 -23.55
CA GLN A 246 0.98 4.50 -23.34
C GLN A 246 1.29 4.97 -21.92
N ILE A 247 1.14 4.11 -20.91
CA ILE A 247 1.58 4.38 -19.54
C ILE A 247 3.09 4.61 -19.52
N LEU A 248 3.88 3.74 -20.16
CA LEU A 248 5.33 3.91 -20.28
C LEU A 248 5.70 5.23 -20.95
N CYS A 249 4.98 5.61 -22.01
CA CYS A 249 5.18 6.89 -22.70
C CYS A 249 4.94 8.08 -21.76
N TYR A 250 3.81 8.08 -21.03
CA TYR A 250 3.49 9.13 -20.07
C TYR A 250 4.49 9.18 -18.91
N MET A 251 4.98 8.01 -18.46
CA MET A 251 5.97 7.89 -17.39
C MET A 251 7.27 8.67 -17.69
N GLN A 252 7.59 8.91 -18.96
CA GLN A 252 8.76 9.72 -19.34
C GLN A 252 8.61 11.20 -18.97
N SER A 253 7.37 11.70 -18.84
CA SER A 253 7.09 13.11 -18.53
C SER A 253 7.51 13.53 -17.11
N PHE A 254 7.75 12.58 -16.22
CA PHE A 254 8.18 12.85 -14.84
C PHE A 254 9.67 13.19 -14.75
N TRP A 255 10.48 12.89 -15.77
CA TRP A 255 11.89 13.24 -15.75
C TRP A 255 12.11 14.74 -16.00
N THR A 256 12.72 15.44 -15.04
CA THR A 256 12.94 16.90 -15.11
C THR A 256 14.20 17.31 -15.88
N GLY A 257 15.01 16.35 -16.30
CA GLY A 257 16.38 16.59 -16.77
C GLY A 257 17.45 16.38 -15.69
N SER A 258 17.08 16.33 -14.41
CA SER A 258 18.03 16.18 -13.29
C SER A 258 17.59 15.23 -12.17
N TYR A 259 16.29 15.16 -11.90
CA TYR A 259 15.65 14.21 -10.98
C TYR A 259 14.25 13.86 -11.48
N ILE A 260 13.58 12.90 -10.84
CA ILE A 260 12.21 12.53 -11.18
C ILE A 260 11.28 13.42 -10.34
N ASN A 261 10.41 14.20 -10.99
CA ASN A 261 9.34 14.90 -10.29
C ASN A 261 8.31 13.86 -9.84
N ALA A 262 8.06 13.73 -8.54
CA ALA A 262 7.19 12.68 -8.02
C ALA A 262 5.70 12.84 -8.36
N ASN A 263 5.24 14.09 -8.47
CA ASN A 263 3.84 14.42 -8.68
C ASN A 263 3.72 15.56 -9.68
N THR A 264 2.77 15.45 -10.61
CA THR A 264 2.51 16.49 -11.62
C THR A 264 1.79 17.72 -11.07
N GLY A 265 1.33 17.67 -9.81
CA GLY A 265 0.70 18.77 -9.09
C GLY A 265 1.17 18.87 -7.64
N GLY A 266 0.45 19.66 -6.83
CA GLY A 266 0.68 19.77 -5.38
C GLY A 266 1.66 20.86 -4.93
N GLY A 267 2.37 21.53 -5.85
CA GLY A 267 3.17 22.72 -5.54
C GLY A 267 4.45 22.47 -4.71
N ARG A 268 4.94 21.23 -4.67
CA ARG A 268 6.19 20.83 -3.99
C ARG A 268 7.36 20.77 -4.95
N SER A 269 8.58 20.60 -4.44
CA SER A 269 9.79 20.42 -5.27
C SER A 269 9.78 19.14 -6.11
N GLY A 270 8.94 18.16 -5.80
CA GLY A 270 8.90 16.88 -6.49
C GLY A 270 9.98 15.89 -6.05
N LYS A 271 10.90 16.28 -5.15
CA LYS A 271 11.94 15.42 -4.58
C LYS A 271 11.33 14.57 -3.48
N ASP A 272 11.01 13.33 -3.79
CA ASP A 272 10.16 12.50 -2.93
C ASP A 272 10.57 11.02 -3.00
N ALA A 273 10.47 10.33 -1.87
CA ALA A 273 10.69 8.90 -1.72
C ALA A 273 9.77 8.07 -2.61
N ASN A 274 8.61 8.61 -3.03
CA ASN A 274 7.76 8.14 -4.12
C ASN A 274 8.58 7.56 -5.28
N THR A 275 9.61 8.29 -5.71
CA THR A 275 10.43 7.96 -6.90
C THR A 275 11.40 6.81 -6.65
N VAL A 276 11.96 6.73 -5.44
CA VAL A 276 12.83 5.62 -5.01
C VAL A 276 12.00 4.36 -4.78
N LEU A 277 10.85 4.50 -4.12
CA LEU A 277 9.88 3.43 -3.92
C LEU A 277 9.39 2.86 -5.26
N ALA A 278 9.13 3.71 -6.25
CA ALA A 278 8.78 3.26 -7.59
C ALA A 278 9.89 2.39 -8.18
N SER A 279 11.13 2.85 -8.14
CA SER A 279 12.28 2.12 -8.70
C SER A 279 12.46 0.73 -8.08
N ILE A 280 12.37 0.59 -6.75
CA ILE A 280 12.52 -0.72 -6.08
C ILE A 280 11.29 -1.62 -6.29
N HIS A 281 10.09 -1.05 -6.37
CA HIS A 281 8.87 -1.82 -6.59
C HIS A 281 8.62 -2.15 -8.07
N THR A 282 9.40 -1.59 -8.99
CA THR A 282 9.48 -1.99 -10.41
C THR A 282 10.84 -2.54 -10.81
N PHE A 283 11.67 -2.93 -9.85
CA PHE A 283 12.94 -3.62 -10.08
C PHE A 283 12.71 -4.94 -10.84
N ASP A 284 13.46 -5.13 -11.93
CA ASP A 284 13.55 -6.38 -12.67
C ASP A 284 15.01 -6.86 -12.69
N PRO A 285 15.33 -8.03 -12.09
CA PRO A 285 16.69 -8.55 -12.08
C PRO A 285 17.20 -8.97 -13.47
N GLU A 286 16.35 -9.16 -14.47
CA GLU A 286 16.75 -9.47 -15.86
C GLU A 286 16.88 -8.22 -16.75
N ALA A 287 16.49 -7.04 -16.24
CA ALA A 287 16.63 -5.80 -16.99
C ALA A 287 18.03 -5.20 -16.91
N GLY A 288 18.38 -4.45 -17.96
CA GLY A 288 19.56 -3.58 -17.95
C GLY A 288 19.35 -2.32 -17.12
N CYS A 289 20.35 -1.43 -17.12
CA CYS A 289 20.27 -0.10 -16.51
C CYS A 289 19.44 0.87 -17.38
N ASP A 290 18.16 0.55 -17.52
CA ASP A 290 17.23 1.18 -18.45
C ASP A 290 16.58 2.44 -17.86
N ASP A 291 16.82 3.58 -18.52
CA ASP A 291 16.26 4.89 -18.19
C ASP A 291 14.76 5.00 -18.54
N THR A 292 14.23 4.15 -19.41
CA THR A 292 12.81 4.22 -19.82
C THR A 292 11.89 3.61 -18.78
N THR A 293 12.29 2.49 -18.17
CA THR A 293 11.59 1.87 -17.03
C THR A 293 12.16 2.28 -15.66
N PHE A 294 13.12 3.21 -15.63
CA PHE A 294 13.73 3.75 -14.41
C PHE A 294 14.27 2.67 -13.46
N GLN A 295 14.95 1.66 -14.04
CA GLN A 295 15.56 0.57 -13.25
C GLN A 295 16.55 1.12 -12.22
N PRO A 296 16.76 0.43 -11.08
CA PRO A 296 17.61 0.93 -10.00
C PRO A 296 19.02 1.34 -10.42
N CYS A 297 19.65 0.60 -11.35
CA CYS A 297 20.97 0.94 -11.88
C CYS A 297 20.99 1.96 -13.02
N SER A 298 19.83 2.45 -13.47
CA SER A 298 19.71 3.42 -14.58
C SER A 298 20.31 4.78 -14.20
N PRO A 299 20.92 5.51 -15.15
CA PRO A 299 21.45 6.83 -14.88
C PRO A 299 20.45 7.82 -14.25
N ARG A 300 19.18 7.81 -14.69
CA ARG A 300 18.11 8.66 -14.14
C ARG A 300 17.77 8.29 -12.69
N ALA A 301 17.67 7.00 -12.38
CA ALA A 301 17.36 6.56 -11.01
C ALA A 301 18.50 6.90 -10.03
N LEU A 302 19.76 6.80 -10.45
CA LEU A 302 20.93 7.17 -9.63
C LEU A 302 21.04 8.68 -9.41
N ALA A 303 20.81 9.47 -10.47
CA ALA A 303 20.76 10.93 -10.36
C ALA A 303 19.64 11.38 -9.42
N ASN A 304 18.46 10.75 -9.54
CA ASN A 304 17.33 10.98 -8.66
C ASN A 304 17.65 10.60 -7.20
N HIS A 305 18.25 9.43 -6.95
CA HIS A 305 18.63 8.98 -5.61
C HIS A 305 19.50 10.00 -4.89
N LYS A 306 20.52 10.54 -5.59
CA LYS A 306 21.34 11.64 -5.05
C LYS A 306 20.51 12.87 -4.71
N VAL A 307 19.71 13.38 -5.64
CA VAL A 307 18.94 14.63 -5.44
C VAL A 307 17.91 14.49 -4.31
N TYR A 308 17.25 13.32 -4.22
CA TYR A 308 16.30 12.99 -3.17
C TYR A 308 16.99 12.92 -1.80
N THR A 309 18.04 12.11 -1.65
CA THR A 309 18.71 11.94 -0.35
C THR A 309 19.40 13.22 0.13
N ASP A 310 19.98 13.99 -0.79
CA ASP A 310 20.58 15.30 -0.49
C ASP A 310 19.58 16.33 0.03
N SER A 311 18.31 16.21 -0.36
CA SER A 311 17.26 17.12 0.10
C SER A 311 17.00 17.05 1.61
N PHE A 312 17.38 15.96 2.28
CA PHE A 312 17.20 15.78 3.72
C PHE A 312 18.44 16.13 4.55
N ARG A 313 19.61 16.33 3.92
CA ARG A 313 20.86 16.60 4.63
C ARG A 313 20.78 17.86 5.51
N SER A 314 20.06 18.87 5.04
CA SER A 314 19.89 20.14 5.74
C SER A 314 18.57 20.29 6.49
N VAL A 315 17.64 19.34 6.36
CA VAL A 315 16.27 19.45 6.90
C VAL A 315 16.13 18.77 8.27
N TYR A 316 16.96 17.76 8.55
CA TYR A 316 16.94 17.02 9.80
C TYR A 316 18.19 17.28 10.64
N ALA A 317 18.02 17.57 11.93
CA ALA A 317 19.13 17.84 12.83
C ALA A 317 20.01 16.60 13.04
N ILE A 318 19.43 15.39 13.00
CA ILE A 318 20.18 14.12 13.06
C ILE A 318 21.11 13.91 11.85
N ASN A 319 20.90 14.64 10.75
CA ASN A 319 21.77 14.60 9.56
C ASN A 319 22.88 15.67 9.59
N SER A 320 22.93 16.51 10.63
CA SER A 320 23.84 17.64 10.71
C SER A 320 25.31 17.22 10.63
N GLY A 321 26.05 17.83 9.71
CA GLY A 321 27.48 17.57 9.51
C GLY A 321 27.81 16.30 8.71
N ILE A 322 26.81 15.53 8.27
CA ILE A 322 27.05 14.34 7.45
C ILE A 322 27.37 14.76 6.01
N ALA A 323 28.60 14.47 5.59
CA ALA A 323 29.12 14.84 4.28
C ALA A 323 28.41 14.13 3.11
N GLN A 324 28.55 14.71 1.92
CA GLN A 324 28.17 14.06 0.66
C GLN A 324 28.85 12.70 0.52
N GLY A 325 28.15 11.73 -0.07
CA GLY A 325 28.65 10.35 -0.21
C GLY A 325 28.55 9.50 1.07
N VAL A 326 28.04 10.05 2.17
CA VAL A 326 27.71 9.32 3.40
C VAL A 326 26.19 9.26 3.56
N ALA A 327 25.66 8.10 3.95
CA ALA A 327 24.22 7.87 4.09
C ALA A 327 23.60 8.80 5.12
N VAL A 328 22.33 9.15 4.93
CA VAL A 328 21.56 10.04 5.81
C VAL A 328 20.16 9.51 6.04
N SER A 329 19.53 9.94 7.14
CA SER A 329 18.14 9.62 7.41
C SER A 329 17.27 10.31 6.36
N ALA A 330 16.37 9.56 5.71
CA ALA A 330 15.52 10.08 4.65
C ALA A 330 14.04 10.01 5.08
N GLY A 331 13.25 11.02 4.72
CA GLY A 331 11.81 11.07 4.96
C GLY A 331 11.01 10.82 3.69
N ARG A 332 9.75 11.29 3.64
CA ARG A 332 8.93 11.22 2.42
C ARG A 332 9.39 12.26 1.40
N TYR A 333 9.32 13.53 1.76
CA TYR A 333 9.72 14.68 0.94
C TYR A 333 10.16 15.83 1.88
N PRO A 334 11.01 16.78 1.44
CA PRO A 334 11.61 17.78 2.33
C PRO A 334 10.61 18.81 2.87
N GLU A 335 9.46 19.00 2.22
CA GLU A 335 8.37 19.89 2.65
C GLU A 335 7.38 19.23 3.63
N ASP A 336 7.65 18.01 4.09
CA ASP A 336 6.73 17.26 4.94
C ASP A 336 6.44 17.97 6.27
N VAL A 337 5.16 17.94 6.66
CA VAL A 337 4.64 18.51 7.92
C VAL A 337 3.84 17.49 8.73
N TYR A 338 3.60 16.29 8.21
CA TYR A 338 2.92 15.23 8.96
C TYR A 338 3.79 14.82 10.14
N TYR A 339 3.25 14.95 11.36
CA TYR A 339 4.03 14.83 12.60
C TYR A 339 5.30 15.72 12.64
N ASN A 340 5.25 16.90 12.01
CA ASN A 340 6.36 17.84 11.82
C ASN A 340 7.40 17.44 10.77
N GLY A 341 7.14 16.42 9.96
CA GLY A 341 8.01 15.97 8.88
C GLY A 341 9.30 15.33 9.38
N ASN A 342 9.33 14.00 9.43
CA ASN A 342 10.44 13.24 9.98
C ASN A 342 11.00 12.24 8.97
N PRO A 343 12.19 11.68 9.24
CA PRO A 343 12.61 10.44 8.63
C PRO A 343 11.61 9.30 8.81
N TRP A 344 11.53 8.42 7.81
CA TRP A 344 10.74 7.20 7.86
C TRP A 344 11.67 5.99 7.77
N PHE A 345 11.33 4.93 8.49
CA PHE A 345 12.08 3.67 8.42
C PHE A 345 12.06 3.10 7.01
N LEU A 346 10.86 2.99 6.41
CA LEU A 346 10.69 2.42 5.08
C LEU A 346 11.40 3.23 3.97
N THR A 347 11.46 4.56 4.06
CA THR A 347 12.08 5.39 3.01
C THR A 347 13.61 5.40 3.12
N THR A 348 14.14 5.33 4.34
CA THR A 348 15.57 5.12 4.59
C THR A 348 16.01 3.74 4.08
N LEU A 349 15.20 2.70 4.31
CA LEU A 349 15.44 1.35 3.78
C LEU A 349 15.31 1.29 2.26
N ALA A 350 14.33 1.98 1.67
CA ALA A 350 14.16 2.06 0.22
C ALA A 350 15.38 2.69 -0.48
N ALA A 351 16.00 3.70 0.14
CA ALA A 351 17.25 4.28 -0.35
C ALA A 351 18.41 3.27 -0.33
N ALA A 352 18.46 2.36 0.65
CA ALA A 352 19.41 1.26 0.67
C ALA A 352 19.09 0.21 -0.42
N GLU A 353 17.81 -0.18 -0.52
CA GLU A 353 17.34 -1.23 -1.42
C GLU A 353 17.63 -0.91 -2.88
N GLN A 354 17.36 0.32 -3.33
CA GLN A 354 17.67 0.74 -4.71
C GLN A 354 19.16 0.54 -5.04
N LEU A 355 20.05 0.79 -4.09
CA LEU A 355 21.49 0.62 -4.29
C LEU A 355 21.90 -0.86 -4.30
N TYR A 356 21.26 -1.71 -3.49
CA TYR A 356 21.47 -3.15 -3.54
C TYR A 356 20.98 -3.76 -4.87
N ASP A 357 19.82 -3.31 -5.36
CA ASP A 357 19.31 -3.70 -6.67
C ASP A 357 20.26 -3.28 -7.79
N ALA A 358 20.79 -2.05 -7.71
CA ALA A 358 21.75 -1.57 -8.68
C ALA A 358 23.05 -2.39 -8.69
N ILE A 359 23.58 -2.72 -7.51
CA ILE A 359 24.72 -3.62 -7.34
C ILE A 359 24.46 -4.98 -7.97
N TYR A 360 23.27 -5.55 -7.75
CA TYR A 360 22.88 -6.82 -8.36
C TYR A 360 22.89 -6.73 -9.89
N GLN A 361 22.25 -5.71 -10.47
CA GLN A 361 22.19 -5.53 -11.92
C GLN A 361 23.58 -5.32 -12.53
N TRP A 362 24.44 -4.49 -11.95
CA TRP A 362 25.81 -4.30 -12.46
C TRP A 362 26.65 -5.57 -12.42
N LYS A 363 26.55 -6.35 -11.33
CA LYS A 363 27.24 -7.65 -11.22
C LYS A 363 26.75 -8.62 -12.28
N LYS A 364 25.44 -8.66 -12.53
CA LYS A 364 24.84 -9.52 -13.56
C LYS A 364 25.22 -9.11 -14.98
N LEU A 365 25.19 -7.81 -15.27
CA LEU A 365 25.61 -7.25 -16.56
C LEU A 365 27.12 -7.34 -16.79
N GLY A 366 27.91 -7.56 -15.73
CA GLY A 366 29.37 -7.59 -15.80
C GLY A 366 30.00 -6.23 -16.11
N SER A 367 29.28 -5.13 -15.92
CA SER A 367 29.81 -3.78 -16.14
C SER A 367 29.02 -2.68 -15.42
N ILE A 368 29.67 -1.53 -15.19
CA ILE A 368 29.05 -0.27 -14.78
C ILE A 368 29.31 0.75 -15.87
N THR A 369 28.28 1.44 -16.35
CA THR A 369 28.43 2.60 -17.23
C THR A 369 28.07 3.87 -16.46
N ILE A 370 29.04 4.76 -16.31
CA ILE A 370 28.86 6.11 -15.76
C ILE A 370 28.61 7.05 -16.93
N THR A 371 27.47 7.75 -16.90
CA THR A 371 27.11 8.77 -17.90
C THR A 371 27.21 10.15 -17.27
N SER A 372 27.06 11.22 -18.07
CA SER A 372 26.97 12.58 -17.54
C SER A 372 25.81 12.74 -16.54
N THR A 373 24.69 12.04 -16.75
CA THR A 373 23.52 12.05 -15.86
C THR A 373 23.85 11.47 -14.48
N SER A 374 24.52 10.32 -14.41
CA SER A 374 24.84 9.65 -13.14
C SER A 374 26.17 10.04 -12.51
N LEU A 375 26.99 10.84 -13.20
CA LEU A 375 28.34 11.19 -12.73
C LEU A 375 28.34 11.85 -11.34
N ALA A 376 27.38 12.73 -11.05
CA ALA A 376 27.29 13.41 -9.77
C ALA A 376 27.06 12.43 -8.61
N PHE A 377 26.22 11.41 -8.80
CA PHE A 377 26.03 10.34 -7.82
C PHE A 377 27.35 9.60 -7.55
N PHE A 378 28.04 9.16 -8.60
CA PHE A 378 29.28 8.41 -8.41
C PHE A 378 30.42 9.24 -7.83
N LYS A 379 30.53 10.53 -8.14
CA LYS A 379 31.59 11.39 -7.61
C LYS A 379 31.53 11.57 -6.09
N ASP A 380 30.34 11.53 -5.49
CA ASP A 380 30.22 11.66 -4.05
C ASP A 380 30.76 10.43 -3.31
N ILE A 381 30.46 9.24 -3.83
CA ILE A 381 30.86 7.97 -3.19
C ILE A 381 32.24 7.48 -3.66
N TYR A 382 32.70 7.92 -4.84
CA TYR A 382 33.97 7.59 -5.45
C TYR A 382 34.50 8.78 -6.24
N SER A 383 35.28 9.65 -5.60
CA SER A 383 35.71 10.95 -6.12
C SER A 383 36.47 10.90 -7.46
N SER A 384 37.13 9.78 -7.76
CA SER A 384 37.82 9.52 -9.03
C SER A 384 36.90 9.07 -10.18
N ALA A 385 35.58 9.01 -9.95
CA ALA A 385 34.61 8.62 -10.98
C ALA A 385 34.66 9.57 -12.20
N VAL A 386 34.72 8.98 -13.39
CA VAL A 386 34.64 9.68 -14.67
C VAL A 386 33.63 8.98 -15.58
N VAL A 387 33.17 9.65 -16.63
CA VAL A 387 32.28 9.05 -17.63
C VAL A 387 33.03 7.91 -18.34
N GLY A 388 32.38 6.76 -18.48
CA GLY A 388 32.96 5.59 -19.12
C GLY A 388 32.26 4.30 -18.71
N THR A 389 32.67 3.20 -19.35
CA THR A 389 32.19 1.85 -19.04
C THR A 389 33.33 1.05 -18.41
N TYR A 390 33.04 0.48 -17.24
CA TYR A 390 33.99 -0.29 -16.43
C TYR A 390 33.54 -1.74 -16.40
N ALA A 391 34.32 -2.62 -17.03
CA ALA A 391 34.06 -4.06 -17.02
C ALA A 391 34.33 -4.66 -15.63
N SER A 392 33.67 -5.76 -15.30
CA SER A 392 33.78 -6.47 -14.02
C SER A 392 35.20 -6.94 -13.67
N SER A 393 36.06 -7.11 -14.68
CA SER A 393 37.48 -7.43 -14.51
C SER A 393 38.36 -6.25 -14.07
N SER A 394 37.84 -5.01 -14.14
CA SER A 394 38.61 -3.82 -13.77
C SER A 394 38.62 -3.58 -12.26
N SER A 395 39.73 -3.03 -11.74
CA SER A 395 39.81 -2.59 -10.35
C SER A 395 38.82 -1.47 -10.03
N THR A 396 38.52 -0.60 -11.01
CA THR A 396 37.53 0.48 -10.86
C THR A 396 36.12 -0.07 -10.64
N PHE A 397 35.70 -1.11 -11.36
CA PHE A 397 34.40 -1.75 -11.12
C PHE A 397 34.30 -2.26 -9.68
N THR A 398 35.31 -3.00 -9.21
CA THR A 398 35.34 -3.51 -7.83
C THR A 398 35.29 -2.37 -6.80
N ALA A 399 36.05 -1.29 -7.02
CA ALA A 399 36.04 -0.12 -6.14
C ALA A 399 34.66 0.57 -6.10
N LEU A 400 34.01 0.74 -7.25
CA LEU A 400 32.65 1.31 -7.34
C LEU A 400 31.62 0.44 -6.62
N ILE A 401 31.63 -0.87 -6.84
CA ILE A 401 30.71 -1.81 -6.15
C ILE A 401 30.89 -1.71 -4.63
N ASN A 402 32.15 -1.70 -4.15
CA ASN A 402 32.43 -1.61 -2.72
C ASN A 402 31.97 -0.26 -2.15
N ALA A 403 32.24 0.85 -2.84
CA ALA A 403 31.81 2.18 -2.41
C ALA A 403 30.28 2.31 -2.33
N VAL A 404 29.55 1.84 -3.37
CA VAL A 404 28.08 1.83 -3.35
C VAL A 404 27.56 0.91 -2.24
N LYS A 405 28.20 -0.26 -2.01
CA LYS A 405 27.78 -1.19 -0.95
C LYS A 405 27.94 -0.56 0.44
N THR A 406 29.05 0.12 0.70
CA THR A 406 29.28 0.86 1.95
C THR A 406 28.24 1.97 2.13
N TYR A 407 27.93 2.71 1.06
CA TYR A 407 26.90 3.74 1.10
C TYR A 407 25.51 3.16 1.40
N ALA A 408 25.14 2.04 0.77
CA ALA A 408 23.90 1.32 1.02
C ALA A 408 23.80 0.77 2.46
N ASP A 409 24.88 0.16 2.97
CA ASP A 409 24.96 -0.32 4.36
C ASP A 409 24.77 0.81 5.37
N GLY A 410 25.28 2.01 5.06
CA GLY A 410 25.09 3.19 5.91
C GLY A 410 23.62 3.53 6.16
N TYR A 411 22.74 3.38 5.17
CA TYR A 411 21.30 3.60 5.35
C TYR A 411 20.68 2.56 6.29
N VAL A 412 21.13 1.29 6.19
CA VAL A 412 20.65 0.22 7.07
C VAL A 412 21.18 0.42 8.49
N SER A 413 22.41 0.89 8.66
CA SER A 413 22.98 1.24 9.98
C SER A 413 22.24 2.40 10.65
N ILE A 414 21.70 3.35 9.89
CA ILE A 414 20.82 4.41 10.43
C ILE A 414 19.55 3.77 11.01
N VAL A 415 18.94 2.83 10.29
CA VAL A 415 17.75 2.10 10.77
C VAL A 415 18.08 1.30 12.04
N GLU A 416 19.22 0.59 12.07
CA GLU A 416 19.70 -0.11 13.26
C GLU A 416 19.84 0.82 14.47
N ALA A 417 20.36 2.03 14.26
CA ALA A 417 20.56 3.01 15.34
C ALA A 417 19.25 3.57 15.91
N HIS A 418 18.17 3.59 15.13
CA HIS A 418 16.89 4.19 15.51
C HIS A 418 15.77 3.18 15.79
N ALA A 419 15.95 1.90 15.43
CA ALA A 419 15.04 0.82 15.78
C ALA A 419 14.91 0.69 17.31
N MET A 420 13.71 0.39 17.80
CA MET A 420 13.51 0.19 19.24
C MET A 420 14.30 -1.03 19.74
N THR A 421 14.60 -1.09 21.04
CA THR A 421 15.42 -2.16 21.63
C THR A 421 14.80 -3.55 21.51
N ASN A 422 13.47 -3.63 21.40
CA ASN A 422 12.72 -4.86 21.12
C ASN A 422 12.63 -5.20 19.62
N GLY A 423 13.24 -4.40 18.75
CA GLY A 423 13.18 -4.52 17.28
C GLY A 423 11.88 -4.03 16.65
N SER A 424 11.04 -3.30 17.40
CA SER A 424 9.86 -2.68 16.82
C SER A 424 10.25 -1.53 15.89
N LEU A 425 9.66 -1.50 14.70
CA LEU A 425 9.79 -0.43 13.72
C LEU A 425 8.46 0.32 13.62
N SER A 426 8.48 1.60 13.98
CA SER A 426 7.33 2.50 13.79
C SER A 426 7.28 3.03 12.35
N GLU A 427 6.36 3.94 12.07
CA GLU A 427 6.31 4.66 10.81
C GLU A 427 7.50 5.64 10.68
N GLN A 428 7.77 6.40 11.75
CA GLN A 428 8.72 7.52 11.74
C GLN A 428 9.71 7.45 12.91
N PHE A 429 10.85 8.11 12.77
CA PHE A 429 11.72 8.44 13.90
C PHE A 429 12.08 9.93 13.87
N ASP A 430 12.08 10.58 15.04
CA ASP A 430 12.09 12.03 15.17
C ASP A 430 13.33 12.65 14.51
N LYS A 431 13.14 13.72 13.73
CA LYS A 431 14.22 14.38 12.97
C LYS A 431 15.33 15.01 13.82
N SER A 432 15.15 15.12 15.14
CA SER A 432 16.11 15.73 16.06
C SER A 432 16.66 14.73 17.07
N SER A 433 15.80 13.95 17.72
CA SER A 433 16.20 12.99 18.76
C SER A 433 16.43 11.58 18.22
N GLY A 434 15.88 11.25 17.06
CA GLY A 434 15.91 9.89 16.50
C GLY A 434 14.98 8.91 17.22
N THR A 435 14.06 9.38 18.07
CA THR A 435 13.11 8.51 18.79
C THR A 435 11.93 8.11 17.91
N SER A 436 11.50 6.86 17.97
CA SER A 436 10.30 6.37 17.28
C SER A 436 9.05 7.19 17.61
N LEU A 437 8.23 7.51 16.60
CA LEU A 437 6.95 8.21 16.73
C LEU A 437 5.96 7.83 15.62
N SER A 438 4.77 8.43 15.65
CA SER A 438 3.63 8.07 14.80
C SER A 438 3.18 6.61 15.02
N ALA A 439 2.60 5.96 14.02
CA ALA A 439 2.07 4.60 14.12
C ALA A 439 3.18 3.62 14.50
N ARG A 440 3.04 2.94 15.65
CA ARG A 440 3.98 1.88 16.07
C ARG A 440 3.81 0.62 15.24
N ASP A 441 4.84 -0.22 15.19
CA ASP A 441 4.77 -1.55 14.57
C ASP A 441 4.15 -1.51 13.15
N LEU A 442 4.60 -0.56 12.31
CA LEU A 442 4.04 -0.37 10.98
C LEU A 442 4.42 -1.56 10.10
N THR A 443 3.42 -2.25 9.55
CA THR A 443 3.61 -3.46 8.74
C THR A 443 4.51 -3.21 7.52
N TRP A 444 4.38 -2.03 6.90
CA TRP A 444 5.23 -1.65 5.77
C TRP A 444 6.69 -1.40 6.18
N SER A 445 6.97 -0.83 7.36
CA SER A 445 8.34 -0.68 7.86
C SER A 445 9.03 -2.02 8.04
N TYR A 446 8.32 -3.02 8.58
CA TYR A 446 8.82 -4.39 8.68
C TYR A 446 9.06 -5.02 7.30
N ALA A 447 8.12 -4.85 6.36
CA ALA A 447 8.26 -5.37 5.00
C ALA A 447 9.47 -4.77 4.27
N ALA A 448 9.70 -3.46 4.42
CA ALA A 448 10.84 -2.75 3.84
C ALA A 448 12.19 -3.27 4.40
N LEU A 449 12.25 -3.66 5.68
CA LEU A 449 13.47 -4.24 6.25
C LEU A 449 13.77 -5.60 5.60
N LEU A 450 12.74 -6.44 5.45
CA LEU A 450 12.88 -7.75 4.84
C LEU A 450 13.34 -7.64 3.39
N THR A 451 12.74 -6.76 2.59
CA THR A 451 13.10 -6.59 1.18
C THR A 451 14.52 -6.03 1.03
N ALA A 452 14.86 -4.97 1.77
CA ALA A 452 16.21 -4.41 1.73
C ALA A 452 17.27 -5.46 2.13
N ASN A 453 17.00 -6.28 3.16
CA ASN A 453 17.90 -7.37 3.55
C ASN A 453 17.98 -8.47 2.48
N MET A 454 16.88 -8.83 1.83
CA MET A 454 16.89 -9.79 0.71
C MET A 454 17.79 -9.28 -0.42
N ARG A 455 17.63 -8.02 -0.84
CA ARG A 455 18.48 -7.42 -1.90
C ARG A 455 19.93 -7.31 -1.49
N ARG A 456 20.21 -6.92 -0.24
CA ARG A 456 21.57 -6.91 0.32
C ARG A 456 22.28 -8.24 0.16
N ASN A 457 21.54 -9.36 0.29
CA ASN A 457 22.03 -10.72 0.17
C ASN A 457 21.89 -11.32 -1.24
N GLY A 458 21.55 -10.52 -2.25
CA GLY A 458 21.40 -10.97 -3.64
C GLY A 458 20.16 -11.84 -3.89
N VAL A 459 19.19 -11.84 -2.97
CA VAL A 459 17.89 -12.51 -3.14
C VAL A 459 16.92 -11.54 -3.82
N VAL A 460 16.61 -11.84 -5.07
CA VAL A 460 15.82 -10.99 -5.97
C VAL A 460 14.45 -11.63 -6.28
N PRO A 461 13.41 -10.85 -6.60
CA PRO A 461 12.12 -11.39 -7.00
C PRO A 461 12.20 -12.02 -8.40
N ALA A 462 11.13 -12.68 -8.84
CA ALA A 462 11.01 -13.12 -10.23
C ALA A 462 11.01 -11.90 -11.19
N PRO A 463 11.58 -12.04 -12.40
CA PRO A 463 11.52 -10.99 -13.42
C PRO A 463 10.09 -10.77 -13.89
N TRP A 464 9.77 -9.51 -14.17
CA TRP A 464 8.43 -9.10 -14.57
C TRP A 464 8.29 -8.85 -16.07
N GLY A 465 9.42 -8.77 -16.78
CA GLY A 465 9.47 -8.59 -18.22
C GLY A 465 9.83 -7.16 -18.65
N ALA A 466 10.49 -6.38 -17.79
CA ALA A 466 10.87 -5.01 -18.13
C ALA A 466 11.76 -4.92 -19.38
N ALA A 467 12.64 -5.92 -19.57
CA ALA A 467 13.58 -5.98 -20.68
C ALA A 467 12.90 -5.99 -22.08
N SER A 468 11.65 -6.46 -22.16
CA SER A 468 10.84 -6.46 -23.39
C SER A 468 9.74 -5.40 -23.39
N ALA A 469 9.52 -4.71 -22.27
CA ALA A 469 8.49 -3.70 -22.08
C ALA A 469 9.08 -2.30 -21.84
N ASN A 470 10.12 -1.96 -22.60
CA ASN A 470 10.89 -0.69 -22.49
C ASN A 470 10.85 0.15 -23.78
N SER A 471 10.04 -0.24 -24.76
CA SER A 471 9.90 0.49 -26.02
C SER A 471 8.85 1.60 -25.90
N VAL A 472 9.32 2.84 -25.89
CA VAL A 472 8.46 4.03 -25.82
C VAL A 472 7.83 4.33 -27.20
N PRO A 473 6.50 4.44 -27.32
CA PRO A 473 5.84 4.89 -28.54
C PRO A 473 6.32 6.28 -29.00
N SER A 474 6.28 6.54 -30.32
CA SER A 474 6.68 7.84 -30.89
C SER A 474 5.77 9.01 -30.47
N SER A 475 4.55 8.72 -30.04
CA SER A 475 3.59 9.69 -29.51
C SER A 475 2.82 9.08 -28.35
N CYS A 476 2.67 9.83 -27.26
CA CYS A 476 1.88 9.43 -26.10
C CYS A 476 0.41 9.81 -26.30
N SER A 477 -0.49 8.90 -25.96
CA SER A 477 -1.93 9.12 -25.92
C SER A 477 -2.44 8.77 -24.53
N MET A 478 -3.02 9.76 -23.84
CA MET A 478 -3.73 9.57 -22.58
C MET A 478 -5.08 8.91 -22.85
N GLY A 479 -5.06 7.60 -23.11
CA GLY A 479 -6.22 6.79 -23.44
C GLY A 479 -6.76 6.01 -22.25
N SER A 480 -7.80 5.23 -22.52
CA SER A 480 -8.30 4.19 -21.64
C SER A 480 -8.73 2.99 -22.48
N ALA A 481 -8.73 1.82 -21.87
CA ALA A 481 -9.33 0.62 -22.45
C ALA A 481 -10.21 -0.06 -21.40
N THR A 482 -11.46 -0.35 -21.78
CA THR A 482 -12.42 -1.01 -20.90
C THR A 482 -12.12 -2.50 -20.83
N GLY A 483 -11.70 -2.97 -19.67
CA GLY A 483 -11.62 -4.40 -19.38
C GLY A 483 -12.95 -4.98 -18.92
N THR A 484 -12.91 -6.21 -18.39
CA THR A 484 -14.09 -6.89 -17.84
C THR A 484 -14.02 -7.00 -16.32
N TYR A 485 -15.19 -6.89 -15.69
CA TYR A 485 -15.37 -7.03 -14.25
C TYR A 485 -16.33 -8.16 -13.95
N SER A 486 -15.96 -9.07 -13.06
CA SER A 486 -16.88 -10.06 -12.49
C SER A 486 -16.42 -10.47 -11.10
N THR A 487 -17.37 -10.73 -10.21
CA THR A 487 -17.08 -11.19 -8.85
C THR A 487 -16.23 -12.46 -8.86
N ALA A 488 -15.14 -12.47 -8.09
CA ALA A 488 -14.38 -13.67 -7.80
C ALA A 488 -15.10 -14.49 -6.72
N THR A 489 -15.31 -15.78 -6.96
CA THR A 489 -16.12 -16.64 -6.08
C THR A 489 -15.36 -17.82 -5.47
N ALA A 490 -14.24 -18.23 -6.06
CA ALA A 490 -13.47 -19.38 -5.56
C ALA A 490 -12.60 -18.97 -4.35
N THR A 491 -12.81 -19.64 -3.23
CA THR A 491 -12.09 -19.39 -1.97
C THR A 491 -11.54 -20.66 -1.31
N SER A 492 -11.69 -21.80 -1.97
CA SER A 492 -11.15 -23.10 -1.52
C SER A 492 -9.71 -23.30 -1.98
N TRP A 493 -8.90 -23.90 -1.10
CA TRP A 493 -7.48 -24.17 -1.31
C TRP A 493 -7.15 -25.62 -0.90
N PRO A 494 -6.09 -26.23 -1.45
CA PRO A 494 -5.62 -27.52 -0.94
C PRO A 494 -5.08 -27.33 0.48
N SER A 495 -5.10 -28.41 1.28
CA SER A 495 -4.60 -28.37 2.66
C SER A 495 -3.11 -28.02 2.73
N THR A 496 -2.32 -28.47 1.75
CA THR A 496 -0.89 -28.20 1.64
C THR A 496 -0.51 -27.89 0.19
N LEU A 497 0.32 -26.85 0.03
CA LEU A 497 1.02 -26.50 -1.19
C LEU A 497 2.49 -26.90 -1.01
N THR A 498 3.02 -27.74 -1.91
CA THR A 498 4.41 -28.19 -1.87
C THR A 498 5.19 -27.71 -3.09
N SER A 499 6.48 -27.45 -2.92
CA SER A 499 7.38 -27.11 -4.02
C SER A 499 7.77 -28.37 -4.81
N GLY A 500 7.79 -28.30 -6.14
CA GLY A 500 8.47 -29.29 -6.97
C GLY A 500 7.68 -30.56 -7.31
N SER A 501 6.34 -30.54 -7.28
CA SER A 501 5.54 -31.67 -7.78
C SER A 501 4.91 -31.35 -9.13
N PRO A 502 5.49 -31.82 -10.27
CA PRO A 502 4.69 -32.18 -11.43
C PRO A 502 4.01 -33.52 -11.11
N GLY A 503 3.03 -33.47 -10.20
CA GLY A 503 2.38 -34.63 -9.62
C GLY A 503 1.18 -35.10 -10.44
N SER A 504 1.46 -36.01 -11.39
CA SER A 504 0.56 -37.01 -11.95
C SER A 504 -0.75 -37.24 -11.18
N THR A 505 -1.88 -36.98 -11.84
CA THR A 505 -3.20 -37.45 -11.42
C THR A 505 -3.21 -38.97 -11.48
N THR A 506 -3.06 -39.64 -10.34
CA THR A 506 -3.31 -41.09 -10.27
C THR A 506 -4.82 -41.32 -10.34
N THR A 507 -5.33 -41.60 -11.54
CA THR A 507 -6.64 -42.19 -11.74
C THR A 507 -6.61 -43.65 -11.30
N THR A 508 -7.19 -43.97 -10.15
CA THR A 508 -7.55 -45.35 -9.81
C THR A 508 -9.01 -45.59 -10.23
N ALA A 509 -9.16 -46.17 -11.41
CA ALA A 509 -10.40 -46.83 -11.81
C ALA A 509 -10.58 -48.08 -10.95
N GLY A 510 -11.68 -48.13 -10.20
CA GLY A 510 -12.15 -49.32 -9.49
C GLY A 510 -13.66 -49.38 -9.64
N SER A 511 -14.12 -50.02 -10.71
CA SER A 511 -15.53 -50.35 -10.90
C SER A 511 -15.80 -51.68 -10.21
N SER A 512 -16.77 -51.71 -9.29
CA SER A 512 -17.66 -52.86 -9.06
C SER A 512 -18.86 -52.40 -8.23
N SER A 513 -20.04 -52.70 -8.76
CA SER A 513 -21.36 -52.37 -8.27
C SER A 513 -21.73 -53.14 -7.00
N THR A 514 -22.38 -52.46 -6.05
CA THR A 514 -23.43 -53.06 -5.23
C THR A 514 -24.52 -52.02 -4.98
N THR A 515 -25.71 -52.30 -5.50
CA THR A 515 -26.93 -51.52 -5.35
C THR A 515 -27.49 -51.74 -3.95
N THR A 516 -27.54 -50.70 -3.12
CA THR A 516 -28.32 -50.70 -1.88
C THR A 516 -29.12 -49.42 -1.80
N THR A 517 -30.42 -49.53 -2.05
CA THR A 517 -31.43 -48.48 -1.89
C THR A 517 -31.50 -48.06 -0.43
N THR A 518 -31.08 -46.82 -0.14
CA THR A 518 -31.38 -46.14 1.12
C THR A 518 -32.04 -44.81 0.79
N SER A 519 -33.30 -44.67 1.18
CA SER A 519 -34.09 -43.44 1.09
C SER A 519 -33.38 -42.32 1.86
N SER A 520 -32.92 -41.30 1.15
CA SER A 520 -32.49 -40.04 1.76
C SER A 520 -33.71 -39.16 2.00
N THR A 521 -34.11 -39.07 3.25
CA THR A 521 -34.98 -38.01 3.75
C THR A 521 -34.28 -36.67 3.52
N THR A 522 -34.90 -35.79 2.71
CA THR A 522 -34.53 -34.38 2.60
C THR A 522 -34.71 -33.70 3.94
N THR A 523 -33.63 -33.51 4.68
CA THR A 523 -33.57 -32.54 5.77
C THR A 523 -33.47 -31.14 5.15
N THR A 524 -34.56 -30.40 5.20
CA THR A 524 -34.55 -28.95 5.00
C THR A 524 -33.56 -28.34 6.01
N SER A 525 -32.44 -27.83 5.51
CA SER A 525 -31.53 -26.99 6.29
C SER A 525 -32.33 -25.83 6.87
N ALA A 526 -32.39 -25.75 8.20
CA ALA A 526 -33.01 -24.64 8.89
C ALA A 526 -32.31 -23.34 8.47
N CYS A 527 -33.06 -22.46 7.82
CA CYS A 527 -32.55 -21.16 7.41
C CYS A 527 -32.42 -20.25 8.65
N THR A 528 -31.25 -19.68 8.85
CA THR A 528 -30.97 -18.74 9.93
C THR A 528 -31.46 -17.35 9.55
N ILE A 529 -32.36 -16.77 10.35
CA ILE A 529 -32.75 -15.35 10.23
C ILE A 529 -31.57 -14.51 10.75
N PRO A 530 -31.06 -13.53 9.98
CA PRO A 530 -29.97 -12.69 10.43
C PRO A 530 -30.41 -11.81 11.61
N THR A 531 -29.49 -11.54 12.54
CA THR A 531 -29.76 -10.66 13.69
C THR A 531 -29.66 -9.17 13.32
N SER A 532 -29.10 -8.85 12.15
CA SER A 532 -28.91 -7.50 11.63
C SER A 532 -29.08 -7.48 10.11
N VAL A 533 -29.69 -6.42 9.58
CA VAL A 533 -29.88 -6.17 8.14
C VAL A 533 -29.28 -4.82 7.78
N ALA A 534 -28.52 -4.75 6.69
CA ALA A 534 -28.01 -3.50 6.16
C ALA A 534 -29.12 -2.78 5.38
N VAL A 535 -29.66 -1.70 5.94
CA VAL A 535 -30.75 -0.91 5.35
C VAL A 535 -30.16 0.34 4.71
N THR A 536 -30.31 0.48 3.40
CA THR A 536 -29.97 1.70 2.66
C THR A 536 -31.17 2.64 2.65
N PHE A 537 -30.99 3.85 3.14
CA PHE A 537 -31.94 4.95 3.02
C PHE A 537 -31.51 5.82 1.84
N ASP A 538 -32.33 5.84 0.80
CA ASP A 538 -32.16 6.69 -0.39
C ASP A 538 -33.14 7.86 -0.27
N GLU A 539 -32.64 9.09 -0.16
CA GLU A 539 -33.43 10.30 0.03
C GLU A 539 -33.23 11.27 -1.14
N ILE A 540 -34.31 11.64 -1.82
CA ILE A 540 -34.29 12.68 -2.84
C ILE A 540 -34.50 14.04 -2.19
N ALA A 541 -33.43 14.83 -2.07
CA ALA A 541 -33.46 16.15 -1.44
C ALA A 541 -32.62 17.15 -2.23
N THR A 542 -33.25 18.19 -2.79
CA THR A 542 -32.54 19.29 -3.44
C THR A 542 -31.86 20.16 -2.40
N THR A 543 -30.53 20.28 -2.47
CA THR A 543 -29.71 21.06 -1.52
C THR A 543 -28.92 22.16 -2.23
N THR A 544 -28.52 23.19 -1.48
CA THR A 544 -27.54 24.18 -1.94
C THR A 544 -26.13 23.85 -1.47
N TYR A 545 -25.12 24.47 -2.09
CA TYR A 545 -23.72 24.22 -1.74
C TYR A 545 -23.45 24.61 -0.28
N GLY A 546 -23.02 23.64 0.53
CA GLY A 546 -22.77 23.81 1.97
C GLY A 546 -23.78 23.10 2.87
N GLU A 547 -24.96 22.74 2.35
CA GLU A 547 -25.95 21.93 3.07
C GLU A 547 -25.53 20.45 3.12
N ASN A 548 -25.79 19.81 4.26
CA ASN A 548 -25.58 18.38 4.45
C ASN A 548 -26.85 17.72 5.00
N VAL A 549 -27.23 16.57 4.44
CA VAL A 549 -28.41 15.79 4.85
C VAL A 549 -28.01 14.70 5.85
N TYR A 550 -28.80 14.53 6.91
CA TYR A 550 -28.62 13.51 7.94
C TYR A 550 -29.94 12.79 8.22
N ILE A 551 -29.87 11.58 8.77
CA ILE A 551 -31.01 10.81 9.30
C ILE A 551 -30.88 10.68 10.82
N VAL A 552 -32.00 10.87 11.52
CA VAL A 552 -32.11 10.73 12.98
C VAL A 552 -33.41 10.00 13.33
N GLY A 553 -33.44 9.24 14.43
CA GLY A 553 -34.61 8.42 14.74
C GLY A 553 -34.64 7.87 16.16
N SER A 554 -35.68 7.10 16.45
CA SER A 554 -36.06 6.66 17.80
C SER A 554 -35.21 5.51 18.38
N ILE A 555 -34.20 5.04 17.65
CA ILE A 555 -33.29 3.95 18.06
C ILE A 555 -31.86 4.47 18.21
N SER A 556 -31.04 3.73 18.97
CA SER A 556 -29.67 4.16 19.28
C SER A 556 -28.78 4.27 18.04
N GLN A 557 -29.00 3.43 17.03
CA GLN A 557 -28.30 3.48 15.74
C GLN A 557 -28.60 4.76 14.96
N LEU A 558 -29.71 5.45 15.26
CA LEU A 558 -30.12 6.72 14.67
C LEU A 558 -30.11 7.87 15.70
N GLY A 559 -29.42 7.69 16.83
CA GLY A 559 -29.19 8.75 17.81
C GLY A 559 -30.30 8.97 18.84
N ASN A 560 -31.39 8.19 18.89
CA ASN A 560 -32.52 8.41 19.82
C ASN A 560 -33.06 9.86 19.78
N TRP A 561 -33.28 10.41 18.59
CA TRP A 561 -33.67 11.81 18.33
C TRP A 561 -32.63 12.88 18.70
N ASP A 562 -31.43 12.50 19.12
CA ASP A 562 -30.31 13.42 19.35
C ASP A 562 -29.67 13.82 18.01
N THR A 563 -29.90 15.05 17.58
CA THR A 563 -29.39 15.58 16.30
C THR A 563 -27.86 15.71 16.26
N SER A 564 -27.19 15.74 17.41
CA SER A 564 -25.72 15.69 17.47
C SER A 564 -25.17 14.32 17.06
N LYS A 565 -26.00 13.27 17.14
CA LYS A 565 -25.68 11.88 16.77
C LYS A 565 -26.38 11.43 15.49
N ALA A 566 -27.01 12.35 14.76
CA ALA A 566 -27.63 12.05 13.47
C ALA A 566 -26.60 11.52 12.48
N VAL A 567 -26.98 10.51 11.69
CA VAL A 567 -26.10 9.82 10.76
C VAL A 567 -26.07 10.60 9.43
N SER A 568 -24.87 10.95 8.95
CA SER A 568 -24.72 11.71 7.71
C SER A 568 -25.06 10.86 6.48
N LEU A 569 -25.80 11.43 5.53
CA LEU A 569 -25.97 10.86 4.20
C LEU A 569 -24.83 11.31 3.28
N SER A 570 -24.58 10.52 2.24
CA SER A 570 -23.63 10.80 1.17
C SER A 570 -24.35 11.38 -0.05
N ALA A 571 -23.80 12.47 -0.60
CA ALA A 571 -24.18 13.03 -1.91
C ALA A 571 -23.36 12.44 -3.07
N SER A 572 -22.62 11.35 -2.90
CA SER A 572 -21.73 10.83 -3.96
C SER A 572 -22.45 10.37 -5.24
N LYS A 573 -23.78 10.16 -5.17
CA LYS A 573 -24.64 9.87 -6.33
C LYS A 573 -25.55 11.04 -6.73
N TYR A 574 -25.35 12.21 -6.13
CA TYR A 574 -26.12 13.41 -6.42
C TYR A 574 -25.74 13.95 -7.81
N THR A 575 -26.74 14.21 -8.64
CA THR A 575 -26.59 14.83 -9.97
C THR A 575 -27.67 15.89 -10.16
N SER A 576 -27.53 16.76 -11.16
CA SER A 576 -28.54 17.80 -11.46
C SER A 576 -29.93 17.24 -11.83
N THR A 577 -30.02 15.97 -12.21
CA THR A 577 -31.26 15.28 -12.59
C THR A 577 -31.72 14.24 -11.56
N ASN A 578 -30.88 13.94 -10.56
CA ASN A 578 -31.17 12.97 -9.51
C ASN A 578 -30.48 13.43 -8.22
N ASN A 579 -31.21 14.16 -7.39
CA ASN A 579 -30.73 14.81 -6.16
C ASN A 579 -30.63 13.80 -5.00
N LEU A 580 -29.99 12.66 -5.26
CA LEU A 580 -29.94 11.51 -4.37
C LEU A 580 -28.87 11.69 -3.29
N TRP A 581 -29.34 11.64 -2.05
CA TRP A 581 -28.56 11.43 -0.84
C TRP A 581 -28.79 10.01 -0.35
N TYR A 582 -27.77 9.33 0.16
CA TYR A 582 -27.98 7.98 0.69
C TYR A 582 -27.07 7.60 1.85
N VAL A 583 -27.51 6.65 2.67
CA VAL A 583 -26.69 6.01 3.70
C VAL A 583 -27.13 4.58 3.92
N THR A 584 -26.18 3.66 4.17
CA THR A 584 -26.48 2.29 4.58
C THR A 584 -26.16 2.10 6.05
N ILE A 585 -27.14 1.61 6.83
CA ILE A 585 -27.04 1.45 8.28
C ILE A 585 -27.40 0.00 8.65
N ASN A 586 -26.57 -0.64 9.46
CA ASN A 586 -26.87 -1.98 10.00
C ASN A 586 -27.87 -1.85 11.15
N LEU A 587 -29.08 -2.37 10.95
CA LEU A 587 -30.17 -2.27 11.92
C LEU A 587 -30.61 -3.67 12.40
N PRO A 588 -30.99 -3.85 13.68
CA PRO A 588 -31.40 -5.15 14.18
C PRO A 588 -32.67 -5.66 13.48
N ALA A 589 -32.64 -6.89 12.98
CA ALA A 589 -33.75 -7.46 12.21
C ALA A 589 -35.05 -7.48 13.02
N GLY A 590 -36.18 -7.15 12.38
CA GLY A 590 -37.50 -7.09 13.01
C GLY A 590 -37.77 -5.83 13.84
N THR A 591 -36.79 -4.95 14.02
CA THR A 591 -36.99 -3.69 14.77
C THR A 591 -37.90 -2.75 14.00
N THR A 592 -38.95 -2.25 14.66
CA THR A 592 -39.76 -1.15 14.14
C THR A 592 -39.37 0.14 14.86
N PHE A 593 -39.13 1.21 14.09
CA PHE A 593 -38.69 2.50 14.63
C PHE A 593 -39.22 3.65 13.78
N GLN A 594 -39.13 4.86 14.34
CA GLN A 594 -39.43 6.09 13.63
C GLN A 594 -38.15 6.87 13.32
N TYR A 595 -38.16 7.63 12.23
CA TYR A 595 -37.03 8.45 11.81
C TYR A 595 -37.49 9.71 11.06
N LYS A 596 -36.57 10.67 10.91
CA LYS A 596 -36.68 11.83 10.04
C LYS A 596 -35.34 12.19 9.40
N TYR A 597 -35.40 12.84 8.26
CA TYR A 597 -34.28 13.57 7.68
C TYR A 597 -34.17 14.97 8.26
N ILE A 598 -32.91 15.42 8.42
CA ILE A 598 -32.58 16.79 8.81
C ILE A 598 -31.50 17.34 7.88
N ARG A 599 -31.52 18.66 7.64
CA ARG A 599 -30.40 19.39 7.05
C ARG A 599 -29.66 20.13 8.14
N LYS A 600 -28.33 20.10 8.09
CA LYS A 600 -27.49 20.99 8.89
C LYS A 600 -26.90 22.04 7.98
N GLU A 601 -27.23 23.30 8.28
CA GLU A 601 -26.75 24.47 7.56
C GLU A 601 -25.34 24.85 8.00
N SER A 602 -24.64 25.64 7.19
CA SER A 602 -23.28 26.10 7.49
C SER A 602 -23.18 26.98 8.75
N ASP A 603 -24.30 27.56 9.20
CA ASP A 603 -24.39 28.35 10.44
C ASP A 603 -24.71 27.49 11.69
N GLY A 604 -24.83 26.17 11.51
CA GLY A 604 -25.17 25.22 12.57
C GLY A 604 -26.66 25.07 12.86
N SER A 605 -27.54 25.78 12.14
CA SER A 605 -28.99 25.58 12.25
C SER A 605 -29.42 24.23 11.67
N ILE A 606 -30.50 23.68 12.24
CA ILE A 606 -31.04 22.36 11.87
C ILE A 606 -32.44 22.55 11.31
N VAL A 607 -32.63 22.14 10.06
CA VAL A 607 -33.94 22.12 9.40
C VAL A 607 -34.44 20.68 9.36
N TRP A 608 -35.62 20.44 9.94
CA TRP A 608 -36.28 19.13 9.92
C TRP A 608 -37.17 19.01 8.69
N GLU A 609 -37.29 17.82 8.12
CA GLU A 609 -38.39 17.53 7.19
C GLU A 609 -39.76 17.66 7.89
N SER A 610 -40.80 17.93 7.11
CA SER A 610 -42.14 18.15 7.64
C SER A 610 -42.77 16.89 8.29
N ASP A 611 -43.77 17.08 9.15
CA ASP A 611 -44.51 15.99 9.79
C ASP A 611 -45.37 15.20 8.78
N PRO A 612 -45.68 13.92 9.05
CA PRO A 612 -45.35 13.14 10.25
C PRO A 612 -43.97 12.47 10.17
N ASN A 613 -43.48 11.98 11.33
CA ASN A 613 -42.33 11.06 11.38
C ASN A 613 -42.52 9.88 10.40
N ARG A 614 -41.43 9.44 9.78
CA ARG A 614 -41.41 8.20 8.99
C ARG A 614 -41.32 7.00 9.93
N SER A 615 -41.82 5.84 9.50
CA SER A 615 -41.79 4.60 10.27
C SER A 615 -41.29 3.47 9.36
N TYR A 616 -40.32 2.70 9.84
CA TYR A 616 -39.76 1.57 9.10
C TYR A 616 -39.61 0.34 9.99
N THR A 617 -39.89 -0.83 9.44
CA THR A 617 -39.68 -2.13 10.10
C THR A 617 -38.59 -2.89 9.36
N VAL A 618 -37.48 -3.16 10.04
CA VAL A 618 -36.36 -3.91 9.46
C VAL A 618 -36.82 -5.32 9.09
N PRO A 619 -36.62 -5.81 7.86
CA PRO A 619 -36.99 -7.16 7.48
C PRO A 619 -36.38 -8.21 8.42
N SER A 620 -37.18 -9.22 8.78
CA SER A 620 -36.74 -10.37 9.59
C SER A 620 -37.07 -11.66 8.85
N ALA A 621 -36.51 -11.81 7.65
CA ALA A 621 -36.77 -12.94 6.77
C ALA A 621 -35.48 -13.67 6.38
N CYS A 622 -35.66 -14.94 6.05
CA CYS A 622 -34.62 -15.84 5.62
C CYS A 622 -33.83 -15.33 4.40
N GLY A 623 -32.51 -15.26 4.52
CA GLY A 623 -31.62 -14.83 3.44
C GLY A 623 -31.65 -13.32 3.13
N VAL A 624 -32.40 -12.52 3.89
CA VAL A 624 -32.46 -11.06 3.71
C VAL A 624 -31.37 -10.39 4.54
N SER A 625 -30.23 -10.11 3.92
CA SER A 625 -29.10 -9.39 4.55
C SER A 625 -29.07 -7.90 4.22
N THR A 626 -29.83 -7.46 3.22
CA THR A 626 -29.91 -6.05 2.79
C THR A 626 -31.36 -5.63 2.53
N ALA A 627 -31.65 -4.35 2.67
CA ALA A 627 -32.91 -3.73 2.30
C ALA A 627 -32.69 -2.28 1.84
N THR A 628 -33.65 -1.71 1.12
CA THR A 628 -33.60 -0.31 0.68
C THR A 628 -34.93 0.37 0.93
N GLU A 629 -34.89 1.51 1.60
CA GLU A 629 -36.00 2.43 1.79
C GLU A 629 -35.77 3.65 0.90
N ASN A 630 -36.77 4.02 0.09
CA ASN A 630 -36.68 5.13 -0.84
C ASN A 630 -37.63 6.25 -0.39
N ASP A 631 -37.07 7.43 -0.18
CA ASP A 631 -37.72 8.60 0.34
C ASP A 631 -37.53 9.82 -0.57
N THR A 632 -38.33 10.84 -0.30
CA THR A 632 -38.22 12.17 -0.92
C THR A 632 -38.56 13.18 0.15
N TRP A 633 -37.78 14.27 0.20
CA TRP A 633 -37.87 15.30 1.24
C TRP A 633 -39.30 15.82 1.39
N ARG A 634 -39.79 15.89 2.64
CA ARG A 634 -41.15 16.33 2.99
C ARG A 634 -41.23 17.78 3.43
#